data_AF-A0A2M8LYW9-F1
#
_entry.id   AF-A0A2M8LYW9-F1
#
_cell.length_a   1.000
_cell.length_b   1.000
_cell.length_c   1.000
_cell.angle_alpha   90.00
_cell.angle_beta   90.00
_cell.angle_gamma   90.00
#
_symmetry.space_group_name_H-M   'P 1'
#
loop_
_entity.id
_entity.type
_entity.pdbx_description
1 polymer ?
#
loop_
_entity_poly.entity_id
_entity_poly.type
_entity_poly.pdbx_seq_one_letter_code
_entity_poly.pdbx_strand_id
1 'polypeptide(L)'
;MVTRRENRLVTTGCLSVLIVLTAVLGLVVSWLWYRHWHDGNVNSERREQALASVLEQAHATADDTERALDTSGTTDADALTGVIWQHSKAPVIAYDASRREFTATAAISAQYEEEVMLPGGGPVQVTRCFVFTYTQRPGRAWTSKVSERDDDACRPSTQIGSRVRLALTRISSMYAEDMTRAGVQNALDPTERRSFDVKNVVRERDMMTVSVLVSSSGAAVDQCYRFTRFLRGDGGQRPATAVPVSSC
;
A
#
# COMPACT_ATOMS: atom_id res chain seq x y z
N MET A 1 -81.55 17.96 7.63
CA MET A 1 -80.47 18.43 6.72
C MET A 1 -79.33 19.04 7.54
N VAL A 2 -78.48 18.25 8.19
CA VAL A 2 -77.27 18.76 8.89
C VAL A 2 -76.08 17.83 8.64
N THR A 3 -76.31 16.52 8.59
CA THR A 3 -75.31 15.47 8.32
C THR A 3 -74.65 15.52 6.93
N ARG A 4 -75.28 16.14 5.92
CA ARG A 4 -74.72 16.23 4.55
C ARG A 4 -73.65 17.31 4.40
N ARG A 5 -73.59 18.27 5.34
CA ARG A 5 -72.65 19.42 5.29
C ARG A 5 -71.37 19.15 6.08
N GLU A 6 -71.46 18.43 7.21
CA GLU A 6 -70.31 17.99 8.00
C GLU A 6 -69.44 16.96 7.27
N ASN A 7 -70.03 15.95 6.64
CA ASN A 7 -69.27 14.96 5.85
C ASN A 7 -68.52 15.60 4.69
N ARG A 8 -69.06 16.67 4.08
CA ARG A 8 -68.44 17.36 2.95
C ARG A 8 -67.21 18.17 3.37
N LEU A 9 -67.24 18.78 4.56
CA LEU A 9 -66.11 19.50 5.15
C LEU A 9 -65.00 18.54 5.58
N VAL A 10 -65.35 17.40 6.20
CA VAL A 10 -64.39 16.37 6.61
C VAL A 10 -63.71 15.71 5.40
N THR A 11 -64.46 15.40 4.34
CA THR A 11 -63.85 14.87 3.10
C THR A 11 -62.96 15.88 2.38
N THR A 12 -63.30 17.18 2.41
CA THR A 12 -62.48 18.22 1.76
C THR A 12 -61.20 18.51 2.56
N GLY A 13 -61.27 18.47 3.89
CA GLY A 13 -60.11 18.56 4.77
C GLY A 13 -59.19 17.35 4.61
N CYS A 14 -59.74 16.14 4.58
CA CYS A 14 -58.97 14.90 4.38
C CYS A 14 -58.30 14.85 2.99
N LEU A 15 -59.02 15.27 1.93
CA LEU A 15 -58.46 15.35 0.59
C LEU A 15 -57.32 16.37 0.50
N SER A 16 -57.48 17.55 1.11
CA SER A 16 -56.43 18.57 1.16
C SER A 16 -55.17 18.07 1.90
N VAL A 17 -55.36 17.39 3.04
CA VAL A 17 -54.25 16.80 3.80
C VAL A 17 -53.53 15.73 2.99
N LEU A 18 -54.27 14.86 2.30
CA LEU A 18 -53.67 13.85 1.41
C LEU A 18 -52.88 14.50 0.27
N ILE A 19 -53.41 15.54 -0.39
CA ILE A 19 -52.71 16.26 -1.46
C ILE A 19 -51.41 16.86 -0.93
N VAL A 20 -51.45 17.55 0.22
CA VAL A 20 -50.26 18.14 0.84
C VAL A 20 -49.24 17.05 1.20
N LEU A 21 -49.69 15.95 1.81
CA LEU A 21 -48.81 14.84 2.20
C LEU A 21 -48.17 14.19 0.98
N THR A 22 -48.92 13.99 -0.11
CA THR A 22 -48.40 13.42 -1.35
C THR A 22 -47.40 14.37 -2.01
N ALA A 23 -47.66 15.68 -2.00
CA ALA A 23 -46.73 16.68 -2.52
C ALA A 23 -45.43 16.73 -1.71
N VAL A 24 -45.52 16.71 -0.37
CA VAL A 24 -44.36 16.69 0.52
C VAL A 24 -43.55 15.40 0.32
N LEU A 25 -44.21 14.23 0.29
CA LEU A 25 -43.53 12.96 0.04
C LEU A 25 -42.90 12.92 -1.35
N GLY A 26 -43.57 13.42 -2.38
CA GLY A 26 -43.02 13.52 -3.72
C GLY A 26 -41.77 14.40 -3.79
N LEU A 27 -41.77 15.55 -3.10
CA LEU A 27 -40.60 16.41 -2.97
C LEU A 27 -39.45 15.72 -2.24
N VAL A 28 -39.74 15.04 -1.13
CA VAL A 28 -38.72 14.29 -0.38
C VAL A 28 -38.14 13.18 -1.23
N VAL A 29 -38.96 12.35 -1.88
CA VAL A 29 -38.48 11.26 -2.75
C VAL A 29 -37.66 11.79 -3.92
N SER A 30 -38.13 12.86 -4.58
CA SER A 30 -37.40 13.51 -5.68
C SER A 30 -36.04 14.05 -5.22
N TRP A 31 -36.00 14.71 -4.05
CA TRP A 31 -34.77 15.21 -3.46
C TRP A 31 -33.80 14.08 -3.09
N LEU A 32 -34.29 13.01 -2.46
CA LEU A 32 -33.47 11.84 -2.11
C LEU A 32 -32.90 11.17 -3.35
N TRP A 33 -33.71 11.03 -4.41
CA TRP A 33 -33.28 10.48 -5.69
C TRP A 33 -32.20 11.34 -6.35
N TYR A 34 -32.43 12.66 -6.44
CA TYR A 34 -31.46 13.60 -6.98
C TYR A 34 -30.14 13.52 -6.23
N ARG A 35 -30.18 13.50 -4.89
CA ARG A 35 -29.00 13.45 -4.06
C ARG A 35 -28.24 12.12 -4.23
N HIS A 36 -28.93 10.99 -4.19
CA HIS A 36 -28.30 9.69 -4.42
C HIS A 36 -27.59 9.62 -5.77
N TRP A 37 -28.24 10.13 -6.82
CA TRP A 37 -27.64 10.22 -8.15
C TRP A 37 -26.43 11.18 -8.18
N HIS A 38 -26.55 12.35 -7.56
CA HIS A 38 -25.48 13.36 -7.52
C HIS A 38 -24.25 12.86 -6.75
N ASP A 39 -24.45 12.35 -5.53
CA ASP A 39 -23.38 11.79 -4.69
C ASP A 39 -22.69 10.63 -5.43
N GLY A 40 -23.46 9.77 -6.11
CA GLY A 40 -22.92 8.69 -6.94
C GLY A 40 -22.03 9.19 -8.09
N ASN A 41 -22.46 10.24 -8.80
CA ASN A 41 -21.68 10.83 -9.89
C ASN A 41 -20.39 11.49 -9.38
N VAL A 42 -20.48 12.27 -8.30
CA VAL A 42 -19.33 12.94 -7.67
C VAL A 42 -18.33 11.91 -7.16
N ASN A 43 -18.79 10.83 -6.51
CA ASN A 43 -17.92 9.76 -6.03
C ASN A 43 -17.24 8.99 -7.18
N SER A 44 -17.95 8.77 -8.29
CA SER A 44 -17.34 8.17 -9.48
C SER A 44 -16.21 9.04 -10.03
N GLU A 45 -16.46 10.34 -10.19
CA GLU A 45 -15.45 11.29 -10.68
C GLU A 45 -14.24 11.35 -9.75
N ARG A 46 -14.45 11.46 -8.43
CA ARG A 46 -13.36 11.45 -7.44
C ARG A 46 -12.56 10.16 -7.46
N ARG A 47 -13.24 9.02 -7.62
CA ARG A 47 -12.58 7.72 -7.76
C ARG A 47 -11.74 7.66 -9.03
N GLU A 48 -12.24 8.15 -10.16
CA GLU A 48 -11.49 8.22 -11.42
C GLU A 48 -10.25 9.12 -11.29
N GLN A 49 -10.38 10.29 -10.66
CA GLN A 49 -9.25 11.17 -10.36
C GLN A 49 -8.21 10.48 -9.46
N ALA A 50 -8.66 9.76 -8.43
CA ALA A 50 -7.76 9.01 -7.56
C ALA A 50 -7.03 7.88 -8.31
N LEU A 51 -7.71 7.18 -9.23
CA LEU A 51 -7.09 6.17 -10.09
C LEU A 51 -6.08 6.78 -11.06
N ALA A 52 -6.40 7.92 -11.68
CA ALA A 52 -5.48 8.66 -12.53
C ALA A 52 -4.23 9.11 -11.74
N SER A 53 -4.41 9.60 -10.51
CA SER A 53 -3.32 9.97 -9.61
C SER A 53 -2.43 8.77 -9.25
N VAL A 54 -3.02 7.60 -9.00
CA VAL A 54 -2.27 6.36 -8.75
C VAL A 54 -1.41 5.97 -9.96
N LEU A 55 -1.94 6.06 -11.18
CA LEU A 55 -1.20 5.78 -12.40
C LEU A 55 -0.07 6.79 -12.63
N GLU A 56 -0.35 8.08 -12.43
CA GLU A 56 0.66 9.16 -12.52
C GLU A 56 1.79 8.95 -11.51
N GLN A 57 1.46 8.62 -10.25
CA GLN A 57 2.45 8.29 -9.23
C GLN A 57 3.30 7.07 -9.61
N ALA A 58 2.71 6.06 -10.25
CA ALA A 58 3.46 4.90 -10.73
C ALA A 58 4.49 5.30 -11.79
N HIS A 59 4.08 6.11 -12.79
CA HIS A 59 5.00 6.61 -13.80
C HIS A 59 6.10 7.51 -13.22
N ALA A 60 5.74 8.46 -12.35
CA ALA A 60 6.72 9.31 -11.67
C ALA A 60 7.73 8.49 -10.86
N THR A 61 7.26 7.46 -10.14
CA THR A 61 8.12 6.55 -9.39
C THR A 61 9.11 5.80 -10.30
N ALA A 62 8.64 5.34 -11.45
CA ALA A 62 9.47 4.64 -12.42
C ALA A 62 10.55 5.56 -13.00
N ASP A 63 10.16 6.77 -13.44
CA ASP A 63 11.05 7.77 -14.03
C ASP A 63 12.10 8.26 -13.02
N ASP A 64 11.69 8.49 -11.76
CA ASP A 64 12.61 8.89 -10.69
C ASP A 64 13.59 7.78 -10.32
N THR A 65 13.13 6.52 -10.32
CA THR A 65 14.00 5.36 -10.07
C THR A 65 14.97 5.15 -11.24
N GLU A 66 14.52 5.28 -12.49
CA GLU A 66 15.36 5.21 -13.69
C GLU A 66 16.47 6.25 -13.64
N ARG A 67 16.13 7.51 -13.35
CA ARG A 67 17.10 8.59 -13.20
C ARG A 67 18.10 8.30 -12.07
N ALA A 68 17.62 7.80 -10.93
CA ALA A 68 18.50 7.42 -9.82
C ALA A 68 19.47 6.30 -10.23
N LEU A 69 19.00 5.29 -10.98
CA LEU A 69 19.82 4.22 -11.50
C LEU A 69 20.90 4.73 -12.47
N ASP A 70 20.55 5.64 -13.39
CA ASP A 70 21.51 6.30 -14.28
C ASP A 70 22.59 7.06 -13.51
N THR A 71 22.22 7.81 -12.48
CA THR A 71 23.18 8.58 -11.67
C THR A 71 24.01 7.74 -10.70
N SER A 72 23.57 6.53 -10.37
CA SER A 72 24.22 5.69 -9.35
C SER A 72 25.63 5.25 -9.73
N GLY A 73 25.91 5.10 -11.04
CA GLY A 73 27.21 4.66 -11.57
C GLY A 73 27.65 3.24 -11.15
N THR A 74 26.82 2.51 -10.41
CA THR A 74 27.11 1.16 -9.93
C THR A 74 26.55 0.10 -10.88
N THR A 75 27.23 -1.05 -10.95
CA THR A 75 26.75 -2.25 -11.65
C THR A 75 26.51 -3.42 -10.69
N ASP A 76 26.74 -3.20 -9.40
CA ASP A 76 26.53 -4.22 -8.37
C ASP A 76 25.02 -4.43 -8.14
N ALA A 77 24.56 -5.67 -8.18
CA ALA A 77 23.14 -5.99 -8.14
C ALA A 77 22.49 -5.63 -6.79
N ASP A 78 23.22 -5.79 -5.68
CA ASP A 78 22.75 -5.41 -4.35
C ASP A 78 22.61 -3.89 -4.22
N ALA A 79 23.61 -3.14 -4.70
CA ALA A 79 23.57 -1.68 -4.72
C ALA A 79 22.40 -1.15 -5.58
N LEU A 80 22.20 -1.72 -6.77
CA LEU A 80 21.08 -1.36 -7.66
C LEU A 80 19.73 -1.73 -7.04
N THR A 81 19.63 -2.89 -6.38
CA THR A 81 18.43 -3.29 -5.59
C THR A 81 18.13 -2.25 -4.52
N GLY A 82 19.16 -1.74 -3.83
CA GLY A 82 19.03 -0.67 -2.84
C GLY A 82 18.51 0.64 -3.43
N VAL A 83 19.02 1.06 -4.60
CA VAL A 83 18.53 2.25 -5.32
C VAL A 83 17.06 2.09 -5.71
N ILE A 84 16.69 0.94 -6.30
CA ILE A 84 15.30 0.65 -6.67
C ILE A 84 14.40 0.69 -5.44
N TRP A 85 14.80 0.06 -4.33
CA TRP A 85 14.06 0.09 -3.08
C TRP A 85 13.87 1.52 -2.55
N GLN A 86 14.93 2.33 -2.59
CA GLN A 86 14.89 3.68 -2.05
C GLN A 86 13.84 4.57 -2.75
N HIS A 87 13.70 4.42 -4.07
CA HIS A 87 12.80 5.25 -4.88
C HIS A 87 11.41 4.62 -5.09
N SER A 88 11.32 3.31 -5.32
CA SER A 88 10.04 2.63 -5.56
C SER A 88 9.32 2.17 -4.29
N LYS A 89 10.05 2.05 -3.17
CA LYS A 89 9.55 1.42 -1.95
C LYS A 89 8.93 0.03 -2.18
N ALA A 90 9.33 -0.68 -3.24
CA ALA A 90 8.84 -2.00 -3.57
C ALA A 90 9.41 -3.09 -2.64
N PRO A 91 8.59 -3.77 -1.81
CA PRO A 91 9.10 -4.79 -0.89
C PRO A 91 9.71 -6.03 -1.56
N VAL A 92 9.43 -6.25 -2.83
CA VAL A 92 9.98 -7.38 -3.59
C VAL A 92 10.65 -6.82 -4.83
N ILE A 93 11.93 -7.15 -4.98
CA ILE A 93 12.76 -6.75 -6.10
C ILE A 93 13.52 -7.98 -6.57
N ALA A 94 13.14 -8.51 -7.72
CA ALA A 94 13.80 -9.63 -8.35
C ALA A 94 14.81 -9.14 -9.38
N TYR A 95 15.96 -9.81 -9.47
CA TYR A 95 16.96 -9.57 -10.51
C TYR A 95 17.09 -10.79 -11.41
N ASP A 96 16.89 -10.59 -12.71
CA ASP A 96 17.17 -11.57 -13.74
C ASP A 96 18.53 -11.26 -14.38
N ALA A 97 19.55 -12.01 -13.98
CA ALA A 97 20.92 -11.84 -14.49
C ALA A 97 21.05 -12.11 -15.99
N SER A 98 20.20 -12.98 -16.56
CA SER A 98 20.24 -13.32 -17.99
C SER A 98 19.75 -12.16 -18.86
N ARG A 99 18.77 -11.40 -18.35
CA ARG A 99 18.19 -10.22 -19.02
C ARG A 99 18.75 -8.89 -18.52
N ARG A 100 19.57 -8.89 -17.46
CA ARG A 100 20.03 -7.70 -16.73
C ARG A 100 18.85 -6.78 -16.40
N GLU A 101 17.82 -7.40 -15.85
CA GLU A 101 16.51 -6.81 -15.64
C GLU A 101 16.15 -6.90 -14.16
N PHE A 102 15.74 -5.77 -13.58
CA PHE A 102 15.14 -5.74 -12.26
C PHE A 102 13.63 -5.62 -12.40
N THR A 103 12.91 -6.42 -11.62
CA THR A 103 11.46 -6.35 -11.50
C THR A 103 11.09 -6.02 -10.06
N ALA A 104 10.46 -4.86 -9.86
CA ALA A 104 10.01 -4.39 -8.57
C ALA A 104 8.49 -4.33 -8.53
N THR A 105 7.87 -4.96 -7.52
CA THR A 105 6.41 -5.04 -7.42
C THR A 105 5.93 -4.26 -6.21
N ALA A 106 5.06 -3.26 -6.43
CA ALA A 106 4.52 -2.44 -5.35
C ALA A 106 3.04 -2.11 -5.56
N ALA A 107 2.31 -2.02 -4.46
CA ALA A 107 0.97 -1.48 -4.44
C ALA A 107 1.05 0.04 -4.24
N ILE A 108 0.39 0.81 -5.11
CA ILE A 108 0.28 2.26 -5.00
C ILE A 108 -1.17 2.61 -4.71
N SER A 109 -1.37 3.60 -3.85
CA SER A 109 -2.70 3.97 -3.39
C SER A 109 -2.89 5.48 -3.31
N ALA A 110 -4.09 5.94 -3.61
CA ALA A 110 -4.53 7.31 -3.38
C ALA A 110 -5.83 7.29 -2.56
N GLN A 111 -6.07 8.37 -1.81
CA GLN A 111 -7.30 8.56 -1.06
C GLN A 111 -8.21 9.55 -1.79
N TYR A 112 -9.52 9.36 -1.67
CA TYR A 112 -10.53 10.35 -2.06
C TYR A 112 -11.62 10.41 -0.99
N GLU A 113 -12.26 11.58 -0.86
CA GLU A 113 -13.36 11.76 0.08
C GLU A 113 -14.68 11.32 -0.57
N GLU A 114 -15.29 10.28 0.00
CA GLU A 114 -16.59 9.77 -0.45
C GLU A 114 -17.74 10.56 0.19
N GLU A 115 -18.64 11.08 -0.64
CA GLU A 115 -19.89 11.70 -0.22
C GLU A 115 -20.99 10.66 -0.03
N VAL A 116 -21.65 10.65 1.13
CA VAL A 116 -22.74 9.73 1.45
C VAL A 116 -23.91 10.47 2.09
N MET A 117 -25.12 9.95 1.88
CA MET A 117 -26.40 10.57 2.25
C MET A 117 -26.68 10.65 3.77
N LEU A 118 -25.91 9.93 4.61
CA LEU A 118 -26.01 9.89 6.07
C LEU A 118 -24.66 10.30 6.69
N PRO A 119 -24.62 10.75 7.96
CA PRO A 119 -23.33 10.90 8.66
C PRO A 119 -22.54 9.59 8.53
N GLY A 120 -21.37 9.63 7.89
CA GLY A 120 -20.60 8.43 7.57
C GLY A 120 -19.77 8.46 6.28
N GLY A 121 -19.85 9.52 5.47
CA GLY A 121 -18.85 9.77 4.42
C GLY A 121 -17.45 9.98 5.01
N GLY A 122 -16.41 9.75 4.20
CA GLY A 122 -15.03 9.87 4.64
C GLY A 122 -13.99 9.38 3.65
N PRO A 123 -12.72 9.29 4.07
CA PRO A 123 -11.62 8.94 3.19
C PRO A 123 -11.71 7.48 2.77
N VAL A 124 -11.81 7.26 1.46
CA VAL A 124 -11.73 5.95 0.82
C VAL A 124 -10.41 5.83 0.08
N GLN A 125 -9.78 4.67 0.14
CA GLN A 125 -8.52 4.40 -0.54
C GLN A 125 -8.75 3.55 -1.79
N VAL A 126 -8.25 4.02 -2.93
CA VAL A 126 -8.06 3.16 -4.10
C VAL A 126 -6.62 2.66 -4.10
N THR A 127 -6.44 1.37 -4.35
CA THR A 127 -5.13 0.74 -4.46
C THR A 127 -5.04 0.00 -5.80
N ARG A 128 -3.87 0.03 -6.43
CA ARG A 128 -3.53 -0.74 -7.63
C ARG A 128 -2.17 -1.37 -7.49
N CYS A 129 -2.01 -2.53 -8.13
CA CYS A 129 -0.74 -3.21 -8.19
C CYS A 129 0.05 -2.80 -9.43
N PHE A 130 1.31 -2.42 -9.25
CA PHE A 130 2.23 -2.12 -10.34
C PHE A 130 3.46 -3.00 -10.28
N VAL A 131 3.91 -3.40 -11.47
CA VAL A 131 5.20 -4.02 -11.71
C VAL A 131 6.05 -3.03 -12.48
N PHE A 132 7.18 -2.64 -11.88
CA PHE A 132 8.20 -1.80 -12.48
C PHE A 132 9.32 -2.70 -13.01
N THR A 133 9.61 -2.59 -14.30
CA THR A 133 10.71 -3.30 -14.93
C THR A 133 11.79 -2.31 -15.31
N TYR A 134 13.00 -2.48 -14.79
CA TYR A 134 14.17 -1.66 -15.11
C TYR A 134 15.20 -2.51 -15.84
N THR A 135 15.59 -2.11 -17.04
CA THR A 135 16.57 -2.84 -17.85
C THR A 135 17.77 -1.98 -18.17
N GLN A 136 18.97 -2.55 -18.04
CA GLN A 136 20.21 -1.92 -18.46
C GLN A 136 20.79 -2.62 -19.69
N ARG A 137 20.80 -1.93 -20.83
CA ARG A 137 21.48 -2.43 -22.04
C ARG A 137 22.93 -1.92 -22.06
N PRO A 138 23.92 -2.75 -22.46
CA PRO A 138 25.29 -2.31 -22.58
C PRO A 138 25.43 -1.03 -23.41
N GLY A 139 26.07 -0.01 -22.85
CA GLY A 139 26.31 1.28 -23.52
C GLY A 139 25.08 2.16 -23.70
N ARG A 140 23.97 1.88 -23.00
CA ARG A 140 22.76 2.72 -23.00
C ARG A 140 22.37 3.09 -21.57
N ALA A 141 21.60 4.17 -21.45
CA ALA A 141 20.92 4.53 -20.21
C ALA A 141 19.96 3.41 -19.77
N TRP A 142 19.60 3.44 -18.49
CA TRP A 142 18.52 2.62 -17.96
C TRP A 142 17.20 2.93 -18.68
N THR A 143 16.32 1.95 -18.74
CA THR A 143 14.95 2.17 -19.21
C THR A 143 13.98 1.51 -18.26
N SER A 144 12.89 2.20 -17.95
CA SER A 144 11.80 1.70 -17.13
C SER A 144 10.57 1.32 -17.96
N LYS A 145 9.78 0.38 -17.44
CA LYS A 145 8.44 0.05 -17.92
C LYS A 145 7.53 -0.14 -16.72
N VAL A 146 6.36 0.49 -16.78
CA VAL A 146 5.29 0.33 -15.79
C VAL A 146 4.23 -0.62 -16.36
N SER A 147 3.73 -1.53 -15.54
CA SER A 147 2.59 -2.38 -15.90
C SER A 147 1.66 -2.55 -14.71
N GLU A 148 0.42 -2.14 -14.86
CA GLU A 148 -0.64 -2.43 -13.89
C GLU A 148 -0.97 -3.93 -13.92
N ARG A 149 -1.23 -4.50 -12.74
CA ARG A 149 -1.61 -5.89 -12.54
C ARG A 149 -2.80 -5.96 -11.59
N ASP A 150 -3.44 -7.13 -11.56
CA ASP A 150 -4.46 -7.42 -10.57
C ASP A 150 -3.88 -7.32 -9.15
N ASP A 151 -4.72 -6.95 -8.18
CA ASP A 151 -4.33 -6.75 -6.78
C ASP A 151 -3.64 -7.99 -6.18
N ASP A 152 -4.02 -9.19 -6.65
CA ASP A 152 -3.44 -10.47 -6.24
C ASP A 152 -1.96 -10.60 -6.58
N ALA A 153 -1.47 -9.94 -7.64
CA ALA A 153 -0.06 -9.93 -7.99
C ALA A 153 0.80 -9.20 -6.96
N CYS A 154 0.24 -8.21 -6.26
CA CYS A 154 0.94 -7.48 -5.20
C CYS A 154 0.77 -8.13 -3.82
N ARG A 155 -0.12 -9.11 -3.65
CA ARG A 155 -0.34 -9.78 -2.37
C ARG A 155 0.95 -10.29 -1.72
N PRO A 156 1.88 -10.97 -2.42
CA PRO A 156 3.15 -11.41 -1.83
C PRO A 156 4.01 -10.22 -1.37
N SER A 157 4.09 -9.17 -2.19
CA SER A 157 4.87 -7.97 -1.90
C SER A 157 4.34 -7.22 -0.68
N THR A 158 3.01 -7.04 -0.58
CA THR A 158 2.36 -6.43 0.59
C THR A 158 2.59 -7.25 1.86
N GLN A 159 2.53 -8.60 1.78
CA GLN A 159 2.81 -9.47 2.91
C GLN A 159 4.26 -9.36 3.38
N ILE A 160 5.22 -9.41 2.45
CA ILE A 160 6.65 -9.24 2.75
C ILE A 160 6.88 -7.87 3.37
N GLY A 161 6.35 -6.79 2.79
CA GLY A 161 6.48 -5.43 3.33
C GLY A 161 5.94 -5.29 4.75
N SER A 162 4.80 -5.92 5.06
CA SER A 162 4.24 -5.96 6.43
C SER A 162 5.15 -6.74 7.40
N ARG A 163 5.65 -7.91 6.96
CA ARG A 163 6.58 -8.75 7.73
C ARG A 163 7.91 -8.06 8.01
N VAL A 164 8.46 -7.35 7.02
CA VAL A 164 9.68 -6.54 7.17
C VAL A 164 9.47 -5.42 8.17
N ARG A 165 8.31 -4.74 8.15
CA ARG A 165 7.98 -3.70 9.13
C ARG A 165 7.90 -4.26 10.55
N LEU A 166 7.27 -5.43 10.71
CA LEU A 166 7.25 -6.15 11.98
C LEU A 166 8.66 -6.53 12.44
N ALA A 167 9.48 -7.08 11.54
CA ALA A 167 10.85 -7.45 11.83
C ALA A 167 11.70 -6.24 12.23
N LEU A 168 11.52 -5.11 11.56
CA LEU A 168 12.19 -3.85 11.88
C LEU A 168 11.83 -3.39 13.30
N THR A 169 10.56 -3.42 13.68
CA THR A 169 10.12 -3.11 15.06
C THR A 169 10.76 -4.04 16.07
N ARG A 170 10.71 -5.36 15.83
CA ARG A 170 11.25 -6.35 16.78
C ARG A 170 12.77 -6.27 16.92
N ILE A 171 13.51 -6.20 15.81
CA ILE A 171 14.97 -6.04 15.81
C ILE A 171 15.36 -4.71 16.47
N SER A 172 14.58 -3.65 16.29
CA SER A 172 14.83 -2.36 16.95
C SER A 172 14.65 -2.43 18.48
N SER A 173 13.74 -3.26 18.98
CA SER A 173 13.44 -3.39 20.41
C SER A 173 14.30 -4.42 21.15
N MET A 174 15.00 -5.32 20.46
CA MET A 174 15.81 -6.36 21.10
C MET A 174 16.96 -5.80 21.93
N TYR A 175 17.42 -6.54 22.94
CA TYR A 175 18.67 -6.22 23.60
C TYR A 175 19.86 -6.63 22.72
N ALA A 176 21.00 -5.96 22.87
CA ALA A 176 22.18 -6.23 22.05
C ALA A 176 22.75 -7.63 22.31
N GLU A 177 22.59 -8.10 23.55
CA GLU A 177 23.00 -9.41 24.05
C GLU A 177 22.14 -10.52 23.43
N ASP A 178 20.87 -10.23 23.12
CA ASP A 178 19.92 -11.18 22.54
C ASP A 178 19.98 -11.24 21.01
N MET A 179 20.76 -10.36 20.36
CA MET A 179 20.98 -10.38 18.90
C MET A 179 21.97 -11.46 18.48
N THR A 180 21.59 -12.70 18.74
CA THR A 180 22.18 -13.90 18.16
C THR A 180 21.27 -14.43 17.06
N ARG A 181 21.77 -15.32 16.19
CA ARG A 181 20.92 -15.96 15.17
C ARG A 181 19.66 -16.59 15.77
N ALA A 182 19.81 -17.35 16.86
CA ALA A 182 18.69 -17.98 17.56
C ALA A 182 17.77 -16.96 18.24
N GLY A 183 18.33 -15.94 18.91
CA GLY A 183 17.55 -14.90 19.55
C GLY A 183 16.71 -14.09 18.56
N VAL A 184 17.29 -13.72 17.42
CA VAL A 184 16.55 -13.02 16.35
C VAL A 184 15.50 -13.95 15.72
N GLN A 185 15.82 -15.22 15.46
CA GLN A 185 14.84 -16.17 14.93
C GLN A 185 13.63 -16.31 15.86
N ASN A 186 13.87 -16.50 17.16
CA ASN A 186 12.81 -16.60 18.17
C ASN A 186 12.00 -15.30 18.27
N ALA A 187 12.65 -14.15 18.16
CA ALA A 187 11.96 -12.87 18.16
C ALA A 187 11.09 -12.68 16.92
N LEU A 188 11.55 -13.06 15.73
CA LEU A 188 10.82 -12.88 14.47
C LEU A 188 9.72 -13.92 14.25
N ASP A 189 9.94 -15.16 14.66
CA ASP A 189 9.00 -16.25 14.46
C ASP A 189 8.78 -17.09 15.73
N PRO A 190 8.18 -16.51 16.78
CA PRO A 190 7.94 -17.22 18.05
C PRO A 190 6.93 -18.37 17.93
N THR A 191 6.19 -18.43 16.81
CA THR A 191 5.16 -19.44 16.54
C THR A 191 5.55 -20.40 15.42
N GLU A 192 6.79 -20.35 14.94
CA GLU A 192 7.34 -21.21 13.88
C GLU A 192 6.47 -21.27 12.61
N ARG A 193 5.88 -20.14 12.23
CA ARG A 193 5.05 -19.99 11.01
C ARG A 193 5.88 -19.95 9.73
N ARG A 194 7.21 -20.08 9.83
CA ARG A 194 8.19 -20.13 8.73
C ARG A 194 8.11 -18.93 7.78
N SER A 195 7.76 -17.76 8.33
CA SER A 195 7.70 -16.51 7.56
C SER A 195 9.04 -15.78 7.50
N PHE A 196 9.95 -16.16 8.40
CA PHE A 196 11.30 -15.60 8.52
C PHE A 196 12.30 -16.75 8.68
N ASP A 197 13.40 -16.70 7.95
CA ASP A 197 14.55 -17.56 8.16
C ASP A 197 15.81 -16.69 8.30
N VAL A 198 16.31 -16.60 9.53
CA VAL A 198 17.51 -15.82 9.85
C VAL A 198 18.74 -16.61 9.39
N LYS A 199 19.39 -16.10 8.35
CA LYS A 199 20.58 -16.72 7.76
C LYS A 199 21.84 -16.35 8.52
N ASN A 200 22.01 -15.08 8.85
CA ASN A 200 23.24 -14.57 9.45
C ASN A 200 22.98 -13.40 10.41
N VAL A 201 23.80 -13.29 11.45
CA VAL A 201 23.85 -12.15 12.36
C VAL A 201 25.31 -11.82 12.62
N VAL A 202 25.72 -10.61 12.23
CA VAL A 202 27.10 -10.14 12.33
C VAL A 202 27.15 -8.90 13.21
N ARG A 203 28.07 -8.91 14.17
CA ARG A 203 28.39 -7.74 14.98
C ARG A 203 29.70 -7.12 14.50
N GLU A 204 29.64 -5.88 14.06
CA GLU A 204 30.81 -5.09 13.68
C GLU A 204 30.84 -3.82 14.53
N ARG A 205 31.79 -3.74 15.47
CA ARG A 205 31.94 -2.60 16.41
C ARG A 205 30.62 -2.28 17.13
N ASP A 206 30.00 -1.18 16.76
CA ASP A 206 28.75 -0.62 17.28
C ASP A 206 27.55 -0.86 16.34
N MET A 207 27.68 -1.76 15.36
CA MET A 207 26.64 -2.09 14.40
C MET A 207 26.32 -3.59 14.43
N MET A 208 25.05 -3.90 14.36
CA MET A 208 24.52 -5.25 14.16
C MET A 208 23.87 -5.33 12.80
N THR A 209 24.26 -6.34 12.01
CA THR A 209 23.67 -6.64 10.71
C THR A 209 23.03 -8.01 10.77
N VAL A 210 21.75 -8.09 10.43
CA VAL A 210 20.96 -9.33 10.40
C VAL A 210 20.51 -9.57 8.97
N SER A 211 20.81 -10.75 8.42
CA SER A 211 20.31 -11.18 7.10
C SER A 211 19.19 -12.19 7.28
N VAL A 212 18.01 -11.88 6.75
CA VAL A 212 16.78 -12.66 6.93
C VAL A 212 16.13 -12.89 5.58
N LEU A 213 15.80 -14.15 5.28
CA LEU A 213 14.92 -14.49 4.18
C LEU A 213 13.47 -14.31 4.67
N VAL A 214 12.73 -13.42 4.02
CA VAL A 214 11.33 -13.14 4.33
C VAL A 214 10.47 -13.77 3.24
N SER A 215 9.65 -14.74 3.63
CA SER A 215 8.76 -15.43 2.71
C SER A 215 7.40 -14.74 2.66
N SER A 216 6.61 -15.03 1.63
CA SER A 216 5.16 -14.76 1.57
C SER A 216 4.36 -16.05 1.81
N SER A 217 3.12 -15.93 2.29
CA SER A 217 2.24 -17.11 2.40
C SER A 217 1.64 -17.47 1.04
N GLY A 218 1.68 -18.76 0.69
CA GLY A 218 1.04 -19.32 -0.50
C GLY A 218 1.87 -19.26 -1.79
N ALA A 219 2.28 -18.06 -2.22
CA ALA A 219 2.85 -17.84 -3.56
C ALA A 219 4.37 -18.10 -3.70
N ALA A 220 5.05 -18.62 -2.66
CA ALA A 220 6.48 -18.93 -2.66
C ALA A 220 7.40 -17.80 -3.20
N VAL A 221 7.02 -16.53 -3.01
CA VAL A 221 7.94 -15.42 -3.21
C VAL A 221 8.71 -15.24 -1.91
N ASP A 222 10.03 -15.28 -2.01
CA ASP A 222 10.95 -14.99 -0.93
C ASP A 222 11.80 -13.77 -1.29
N GLN A 223 12.08 -12.92 -0.31
CA GLN A 223 12.96 -11.77 -0.46
C GLN A 223 13.97 -11.75 0.67
N CYS A 224 15.25 -11.64 0.31
CA CYS A 224 16.30 -11.42 1.27
C CYS A 224 16.34 -9.97 1.72
N TYR A 225 16.46 -9.78 3.03
CA TYR A 225 16.56 -8.48 3.67
C TYR A 225 17.77 -8.42 4.59
N ARG A 226 18.49 -7.30 4.49
CA ARG A 226 19.55 -6.91 5.41
C ARG A 226 19.00 -5.85 6.36
N PHE A 227 18.96 -6.19 7.64
CA PHE A 227 18.60 -5.26 8.70
C PHE A 227 19.87 -4.75 9.38
N THR A 228 19.96 -3.44 9.58
CA THR A 228 21.11 -2.82 10.24
C THR A 228 20.65 -2.01 11.44
N ARG A 229 21.23 -2.29 12.60
CA ARG A 229 20.96 -1.56 13.85
C ARG A 229 22.25 -1.06 14.47
N PHE A 230 22.27 0.21 14.84
CA PHE A 230 23.36 0.81 15.61
C PHE A 230 23.13 0.64 17.12
N LEU A 231 24.19 0.25 17.84
CA LEU A 231 24.19 -0.08 19.26
C LEU A 231 24.60 1.11 20.15
N ARG A 232 25.25 2.15 19.59
CA ARG A 232 25.63 3.36 20.33
C ARG A 232 25.24 4.62 19.56
N GLY A 233 24.64 5.56 20.27
CA GLY A 233 24.41 6.94 19.85
C GLY A 233 24.05 7.76 21.09
N ASP A 234 24.70 8.92 21.27
CA ASP A 234 24.38 9.89 22.32
C ASP A 234 22.89 10.24 22.24
N GLY A 235 22.10 9.74 23.20
CA GLY A 235 20.73 10.19 23.42
C GLY A 235 19.58 9.35 22.85
N GLY A 236 19.77 8.10 22.43
CA GLY A 236 18.63 7.20 22.15
C GLY A 236 18.92 5.99 21.29
N GLN A 237 18.09 4.96 21.44
CA GLN A 237 18.11 3.74 20.64
C GLN A 237 17.70 4.07 19.19
N ARG A 238 18.67 4.14 18.27
CA ARG A 238 18.38 4.44 16.86
C ARG A 238 17.56 3.30 16.24
N PRO A 239 16.53 3.62 15.44
CA PRO A 239 15.73 2.60 14.77
C PRO A 239 16.60 1.78 13.81
N ALA A 240 16.30 0.48 13.71
CA ALA A 240 16.91 -0.36 12.69
C ALA A 240 16.47 0.08 11.29
N THR A 241 17.32 -0.15 10.31
CA THR A 241 17.01 0.02 8.89
C THR A 241 16.86 -1.35 8.23
N ALA A 242 16.14 -1.42 7.12
CA ALA A 242 15.97 -2.63 6.34
C ALA A 242 16.10 -2.30 4.84
N VAL A 243 16.90 -3.11 4.14
CA VAL A 243 17.13 -2.98 2.70
C VAL A 243 17.02 -4.37 2.07
N PRO A 244 16.24 -4.55 0.98
CA PRO A 244 16.24 -5.80 0.24
C PRO A 244 17.59 -6.01 -0.43
N VAL A 245 18.03 -7.27 -0.48
CA VAL A 245 19.29 -7.68 -1.09
C VAL A 245 19.04 -8.90 -1.96
N SER A 246 19.91 -9.12 -2.96
CA SER A 246 19.75 -10.22 -3.91
C SER A 246 19.94 -11.59 -3.27
N SER A 247 20.72 -11.67 -2.20
CA SER A 247 21.01 -12.91 -1.47
C SER A 247 21.17 -12.71 0.03
N CYS A 248 20.81 -13.76 0.76
CA CYS A 248 21.16 -14.05 2.13
C CYS A 248 22.15 -15.22 2.13
#